data_AF-A0A0C3IGH6-F1
#
_entry.id   AF-A0A0C3IGH6-F1
#
_cell.length_a   1.000
_cell.length_b   1.000
_cell.length_c   1.000
_cell.angle_alpha   90.00
_cell.angle_beta   90.00
_cell.angle_gamma   90.00
#
_symmetry.space_group_name_H-M   'P 1'
#
loop_
_entity.id
_entity.type
_entity.pdbx_description
1 polymer ?
#
loop_
_entity_poly.entity_id
_entity_poly.type
_entity_poly.pdbx_seq_one_letter_code
_entity_poly.pdbx_strand_id
1 'polypeptide(L)'
;MGIKLMTSKVEAAEEVAKSWFQVFQDVKANLAKACSWQKQQVDRRHLSAPSYSIGSQSHKLSEKRIGLYKVLEVLLNVLKSKLPHSMRIHPVVNVSWVKPYLG
;
A
#
# COMPACT_ATOMS: atom_id res chain seq x y z
N MET A 1 22.98 -65.78 -33.69
CA MET A 1 23.15 -64.98 -32.46
C MET A 1 21.97 -64.02 -32.38
N GLY A 2 21.05 -64.24 -31.44
CA GLY A 2 19.84 -63.41 -31.30
C GLY A 2 20.16 -62.12 -30.55
N ILE A 3 19.86 -60.98 -31.17
CA ILE A 3 20.01 -59.65 -30.56
C ILE A 3 18.96 -59.56 -29.45
N LYS A 4 19.38 -59.65 -28.19
CA LYS A 4 18.52 -59.37 -27.03
C LYS A 4 18.26 -57.87 -27.02
N LEU A 5 17.17 -57.46 -27.67
CA LEU A 5 16.70 -56.07 -27.70
C LEU A 5 16.64 -55.54 -26.26
N MET A 6 17.30 -54.40 -26.01
CA MET A 6 17.39 -53.74 -24.70
C MET A 6 16.05 -53.10 -24.31
N THR A 7 14.99 -53.90 -24.24
CA THR A 7 13.63 -53.48 -23.86
C THR A 7 13.63 -52.71 -22.53
N SER A 8 14.49 -53.08 -21.58
CA SER A 8 14.59 -52.42 -20.27
C SER A 8 15.06 -50.96 -20.32
N LYS A 9 15.84 -50.56 -21.35
CA LYS A 9 16.28 -49.16 -21.48
C LYS A 9 15.21 -48.27 -22.11
N VAL A 10 14.44 -48.82 -23.05
CA VAL A 10 13.33 -48.11 -23.70
C VAL A 10 12.19 -47.89 -22.69
N GLU A 11 11.86 -48.92 -21.92
CA GLU A 11 10.85 -48.85 -20.87
C GLU A 11 11.23 -47.83 -19.78
N ALA A 12 12.49 -47.83 -19.33
CA ALA A 12 12.99 -46.82 -18.39
C ALA A 12 12.91 -45.38 -18.95
N ALA A 13 13.18 -45.19 -20.24
CA ALA A 13 13.08 -43.88 -20.88
C ALA A 13 11.62 -43.39 -21.00
N GLU A 14 10.68 -44.29 -21.28
CA GLU A 14 9.25 -43.97 -21.30
C GLU A 14 8.73 -43.58 -19.92
N GLU A 15 9.14 -44.29 -18.87
CA GLU A 15 8.76 -43.94 -17.49
C GLU A 15 9.30 -42.57 -17.07
N VAL A 16 10.54 -42.25 -17.45
CA VAL A 16 11.11 -40.91 -17.22
C VAL A 16 10.33 -39.84 -17.99
N ALA A 17 9.96 -40.10 -19.24
CA ALA A 17 9.18 -39.16 -20.05
C ALA A 17 7.77 -38.90 -19.45
N LYS A 18 7.09 -39.95 -18.96
CA LYS A 18 5.81 -39.84 -18.26
C LYS A 18 5.95 -39.02 -16.98
N SER A 19 6.98 -39.29 -16.18
CA SER A 19 7.29 -38.54 -14.96
C SER A 19 7.50 -37.06 -15.25
N TRP A 20 8.30 -36.73 -16.26
CA TRP A 20 8.56 -35.34 -16.66
C TRP A 20 7.31 -34.63 -17.14
N PHE A 21 6.48 -35.32 -17.91
CA PHE A 21 5.21 -34.75 -18.37
C PHE A 21 4.29 -34.43 -17.19
N GLN A 22 4.20 -35.33 -16.21
CA GLN A 22 3.42 -35.10 -14.99
C GLN A 22 3.94 -33.88 -14.21
N VAL A 23 5.25 -33.81 -13.98
CA VAL A 23 5.88 -32.66 -13.30
C VAL A 23 5.59 -31.36 -14.05
N PHE A 24 5.67 -31.37 -15.37
CA PHE A 24 5.38 -30.19 -16.18
C PHE A 24 3.93 -29.71 -16.01
N GLN A 25 2.95 -30.63 -16.02
CA GLN A 25 1.55 -30.27 -15.79
C GLN A 25 1.32 -29.73 -14.38
N ASP A 26 1.93 -30.34 -13.37
CA ASP A 26 1.83 -29.90 -11.98
C ASP A 26 2.41 -28.50 -11.80
N VAL A 27 3.57 -28.23 -12.39
CA VAL A 27 4.20 -26.89 -12.38
C VAL A 27 3.28 -25.87 -13.03
N LYS A 28 2.69 -26.19 -14.18
CA LYS A 28 1.77 -25.30 -14.89
C LYS A 28 0.51 -24.99 -14.06
N ALA A 29 -0.07 -26.01 -13.43
CA ALA A 29 -1.25 -25.86 -12.57
C ALA A 29 -0.93 -25.02 -11.31
N ASN A 30 0.21 -25.29 -10.67
CA ASN A 30 0.65 -24.54 -9.49
C ASN A 30 0.97 -23.09 -9.83
N LEU A 31 1.56 -22.81 -11.00
CA LEU A 31 1.81 -21.46 -11.46
C LEU A 31 0.50 -20.69 -11.70
N ALA A 32 -0.48 -21.31 -12.37
CA ALA A 32 -1.80 -20.70 -12.58
C ALA A 32 -2.51 -20.41 -11.24
N LYS A 33 -2.41 -21.33 -10.28
CA LYS A 33 -2.92 -21.14 -8.92
C LYS A 33 -2.20 -19.98 -8.20
N ALA A 34 -0.88 -19.90 -8.29
CA ALA A 34 -0.10 -18.82 -7.69
C ALA A 34 -0.47 -17.45 -8.29
N CYS A 35 -0.59 -17.36 -9.62
CA CYS A 35 -1.01 -16.13 -10.30
C CYS A 35 -2.41 -15.67 -9.86
N SER A 36 -3.38 -16.60 -9.76
CA SER A 36 -4.74 -16.24 -9.32
C SER A 36 -4.76 -15.78 -7.85
N TRP A 37 -4.00 -16.43 -6.98
CA TRP A 37 -3.83 -16.02 -5.59
C TRP A 37 -3.19 -14.63 -5.47
N GLN A 38 -2.13 -14.37 -6.23
CA GLN A 38 -1.47 -13.06 -6.25
C GLN A 38 -2.44 -11.97 -6.69
N LYS A 39 -3.22 -12.20 -7.75
CA LYS A 39 -4.23 -11.26 -8.21
C LYS A 39 -5.27 -10.96 -7.13
N GLN A 40 -5.84 -12.00 -6.50
CA GLN A 40 -6.81 -11.81 -5.42
C GLN A 40 -6.23 -11.03 -4.23
N GLN A 41 -4.97 -11.26 -3.87
CA GLN A 41 -4.32 -10.53 -2.78
C GLN A 41 -4.08 -9.06 -3.12
N VAL A 42 -3.66 -8.78 -4.35
CA VAL A 42 -3.51 -7.41 -4.86
C VAL A 42 -4.87 -6.72 -4.85
N ASP A 43 -5.88 -7.31 -5.48
CA ASP A 43 -7.24 -6.77 -5.57
C ASP A 43 -7.87 -6.54 -4.19
N ARG A 44 -7.64 -7.44 -3.22
CA ARG A 44 -8.10 -7.26 -1.83
C ARG A 44 -7.50 -6.04 -1.14
N ARG A 45 -6.26 -5.68 -1.46
CA ARG A 45 -5.56 -4.54 -0.86
C ARG A 45 -5.86 -3.22 -1.57
N HIS A 46 -6.37 -3.28 -2.80
CA HIS A 46 -6.81 -2.09 -3.52
C HIS A 46 -8.23 -1.72 -3.09
N LEU A 47 -8.34 -0.65 -2.31
CA LEU A 47 -9.60 0.06 -2.17
C LEU A 47 -9.95 0.69 -3.51
N SER A 48 -11.25 0.74 -3.83
CA SER A 48 -11.73 1.50 -4.99
C SER A 48 -11.22 2.93 -4.92
N ALA A 49 -10.84 3.49 -6.08
CA ALA A 49 -10.45 4.89 -6.15
C ALA A 49 -11.56 5.76 -5.52
N PRO A 50 -11.22 6.71 -4.63
CA PRO A 50 -12.22 7.60 -4.07
C PRO A 50 -12.91 8.38 -5.19
N SER A 51 -14.24 8.48 -5.14
CA SER A 51 -14.98 9.34 -6.05
C SER A 51 -14.79 10.79 -5.64
N TYR A 52 -14.08 11.56 -6.48
CA TYR A 52 -13.96 13.01 -6.31
C TYR A 52 -14.91 13.69 -7.28
N SER A 53 -15.74 14.60 -6.78
CA SER A 53 -16.46 15.56 -7.64
C SER A 53 -15.63 16.83 -7.79
N ILE A 54 -15.79 17.51 -8.93
CA ILE A 54 -15.21 18.85 -9.12
C ILE A 54 -15.82 19.77 -8.05
N GLY A 55 -14.96 20.39 -7.23
CA GLY A 55 -15.36 21.20 -6.08
C GLY A 55 -15.44 20.45 -4.74
N SER A 56 -15.25 19.12 -4.72
CA SER A 56 -15.12 18.38 -3.46
C SER A 56 -13.82 18.74 -2.75
N GLN A 57 -13.93 19.20 -1.50
CA GLN A 57 -12.77 19.52 -0.68
C GLN A 57 -12.13 18.22 -0.19
N SER A 58 -10.99 17.85 -0.77
CA SER A 58 -10.27 16.67 -0.31
C SER A 58 -9.64 16.95 1.07
N HIS A 59 -9.83 16.04 2.03
CA HIS A 59 -9.22 16.15 3.37
C HIS A 59 -7.67 16.21 3.33
N LYS A 60 -7.06 15.73 2.24
CA LYS A 60 -5.60 15.82 2.04
C LYS A 60 -5.15 17.25 1.72
N LEU A 61 -5.97 18.00 0.98
CA LEU A 61 -5.66 19.36 0.53
C LEU A 61 -6.36 20.43 1.37
N SER A 62 -7.22 20.05 2.32
CA SER A 62 -7.81 20.99 3.26
C SER A 62 -6.73 21.61 4.15
N GLU A 63 -6.84 22.91 4.39
CA GLU A 63 -5.99 23.65 5.31
C GLU A 63 -6.00 22.97 6.70
N LYS A 64 -4.81 22.58 7.18
CA LYS A 64 -4.66 21.92 8.48
C LYS A 64 -4.37 22.95 9.56
N ARG A 65 -5.14 22.90 10.64
CA ARG A 65 -5.07 23.86 11.74
C ARG A 65 -4.74 23.15 13.03
N ILE A 66 -3.80 23.73 13.77
CA ILE A 66 -3.33 23.18 15.02
C ILE A 66 -4.21 23.74 16.13
N GLY A 67 -5.29 23.01 16.45
CA GLY A 67 -6.15 23.23 17.61
C GLY A 67 -6.66 24.66 17.86
N LEU A 68 -7.24 24.83 19.04
CA LEU A 68 -7.61 26.14 19.60
C LEU A 68 -6.69 26.41 20.79
N TYR A 69 -6.02 27.55 20.78
CA TYR A 69 -5.10 27.94 21.85
C TYR A 69 -5.43 29.34 22.36
N LYS A 70 -5.22 29.51 23.67
CA LYS A 70 -5.39 30.82 24.31
C LYS A 70 -4.27 31.75 23.87
N VAL A 71 -4.64 32.97 23.50
CA VAL A 71 -3.69 34.05 23.23
C VAL A 71 -3.23 34.62 24.57
N LEU A 72 -1.92 34.77 24.73
CA LEU A 72 -1.31 35.41 25.90
C LEU A 72 -1.03 36.88 25.64
N GLU A 73 -0.51 37.20 24.46
CA GLU A 73 -0.09 38.55 24.10
C GLU A 73 -0.20 38.74 22.58
N VAL A 74 -0.60 39.94 22.16
CA VAL A 74 -0.66 40.34 20.76
C VAL A 74 0.21 41.58 20.57
N LEU A 75 1.20 41.44 19.70
CA LEU A 75 2.02 42.52 19.17
C LEU A 75 1.56 42.83 17.74
N LEU A 76 2.17 43.83 17.10
CA LEU A 76 1.73 44.37 15.82
C LEU A 76 1.50 43.30 14.73
N ASN A 77 2.47 42.41 14.52
CA ASN A 77 2.45 41.36 13.50
C ASN A 77 2.63 39.94 14.08
N VAL A 78 2.69 39.83 15.40
CA VAL A 78 3.09 38.61 16.09
C VAL A 78 2.18 38.37 17.28
N LEU A 79 1.83 37.10 17.50
CA LEU A 79 0.96 36.63 18.54
C LEU A 79 1.65 35.55 19.36
N LYS A 80 1.65 35.71 20.68
CA LYS A 80 2.13 34.70 21.63
C LYS A 80 0.93 33.89 22.12
N SER A 81 0.99 32.59 21.92
CA SER A 81 -0.06 31.64 22.31
C SER A 81 0.41 30.71 23.43
N LYS A 82 -0.53 30.23 24.24
CA LYS A 82 -0.29 29.22 25.25
C LYS A 82 -0.31 27.83 24.61
N LEU A 83 0.84 27.38 24.12
CA LEU A 83 1.04 26.03 23.63
C LEU A 83 1.45 25.07 24.76
N PRO A 84 1.03 23.79 24.71
CA PRO A 84 1.58 22.73 25.55
C PRO A 84 3.09 22.59 25.38
N HIS A 85 3.81 22.37 26.48
CA HIS A 85 5.26 22.12 26.45
C HIS A 85 5.64 20.83 25.71
N SER A 86 4.69 19.91 25.51
CA SER A 86 4.89 18.70 24.70
C SER A 86 5.02 19.00 23.20
N MET A 87 4.55 20.17 22.74
CA MET A 87 4.63 20.56 21.35
C MET A 87 5.98 21.21 21.05
N ARG A 88 6.62 20.76 19.96
CA ARG A 88 7.93 21.27 19.50
C ARG A 88 7.78 22.52 18.61
N ILE A 89 6.75 23.32 18.84
CA ILE A 89 6.41 24.52 18.04
C ILE A 89 6.69 25.75 18.88
N HIS A 90 7.26 26.79 18.26
CA HIS A 90 7.46 28.05 18.96
C HIS A 90 6.11 28.70 19.32
N PRO A 91 5.93 29.18 20.57
CA PRO A 91 4.65 29.74 21.02
C PRO A 91 4.34 31.11 20.40
N VAL A 92 5.30 31.70 19.68
CA VAL A 92 5.21 33.02 19.06
C VAL A 92 5.08 32.84 17.55
N VAL A 93 3.97 33.27 16.96
CA VAL A 93 3.64 33.09 15.54
C VAL A 93 3.17 34.40 14.92
N ASN A 94 3.32 34.54 13.61
CA ASN A 94 2.80 35.72 12.91
C ASN A 94 1.26 35.63 12.81
N VAL A 95 0.58 36.77 12.98
CA VAL A 95 -0.89 36.88 12.95
C VAL A 95 -1.52 36.37 11.65
N SER A 96 -0.81 36.40 10.53
CA SER A 96 -1.31 35.87 9.24
C SER A 96 -1.57 34.36 9.23
N TRP A 97 -0.93 33.62 10.15
CA TRP A 97 -1.11 32.17 10.30
C TRP A 97 -2.19 31.81 11.32
N VAL A 98 -2.77 32.81 11.97
CA VAL A 98 -3.77 32.64 13.02
C VAL A 98 -5.14 33.01 12.45
N LYS A 99 -6.18 32.26 12.81
CA LYS A 99 -7.56 32.67 12.54
C LYS A 99 -8.29 32.80 13.87
N PRO A 100 -9.07 33.87 14.04
CA PRO A 100 -9.88 34.01 15.23
C PRO A 100 -10.91 32.88 15.30
N TYR A 101 -11.18 32.41 16.52
CA TYR A 101 -12.28 31.54 16.81
C TYR A 101 -13.54 32.40 16.99
N LEU A 102 -14.59 32.12 16.23
CA LEU A 102 -15.78 32.98 16.16
C LEU A 102 -16.90 32.61 17.15
N GLY A 103 -16.72 31.57 17.98
CA GLY A 103 -17.76 31.06 18.87
C GLY A 103 -18.52 29.92 18.25
#